data_AF-W0DM11-F1
#
_entry.id   AF-W0DM11-F1
#
_cell.length_a   1.000
_cell.length_b   1.000
_cell.length_c   1.000
_cell.angle_alpha   90.00
_cell.angle_beta   90.00
_cell.angle_gamma   90.00
#
_symmetry.space_group_name_H-M   'P 1'
#
loop_
_entity.id
_entity.type
_entity.pdbx_description
1 polymer ?
#
loop_
_entity_poly.entity_id
_entity_poly.type
_entity_poly.pdbx_seq_one_letter_code
_entity_poly.pdbx_strand_id
1 'polypeptide(L)'
;MRDPGIHRPGELWPSAAYARQLERLRAAVGQTVYLVELDASDTQLAVRQTGRGQVLLDVLDFPRPDPVRGLAPHFVLLDDGRGINLGRILRISLGRAFDPSPAQLVYLDEPMQRRLLLGERKLSKAFIADRSRQLLGHLLGRDAPRSLEAPGEEPGEAD
;
A
#
# COMPACT_ATOMS: atom_id res chain seq x y z
N MET A 1 -18.38 -3.66 -13.49
CA MET A 1 -17.16 -4.34 -13.00
C MET A 1 -16.10 -3.27 -12.78
N ARG A 2 -15.78 -2.90 -11.53
CA ARG A 2 -14.92 -1.74 -11.19
C ARG A 2 -13.55 -2.20 -10.69
N ASP A 3 -12.53 -1.52 -11.22
CA ASP A 3 -11.09 -1.77 -11.17
C ASP A 3 -10.48 -1.51 -9.76
N PRO A 4 -9.60 -2.39 -9.21
CA PRO A 4 -9.10 -2.28 -7.85
C PRO A 4 -7.78 -1.49 -7.78
N GLY A 5 -7.90 -0.16 -7.73
CA GLY A 5 -6.93 0.71 -7.05
C GLY A 5 -5.49 0.72 -7.55
N ILE A 6 -5.27 0.53 -8.86
CA ILE A 6 -4.36 1.47 -9.51
C ILE A 6 -5.19 2.74 -9.68
N HIS A 7 -4.86 3.84 -9.01
CA HIS A 7 -5.47 5.13 -9.34
C HIS A 7 -5.23 5.34 -10.83
N ARG A 8 -6.30 5.29 -11.62
CA ARG A 8 -6.21 5.66 -13.04
C ARG A 8 -5.84 7.15 -13.07
N PRO A 9 -4.95 7.58 -13.98
CA PRO A 9 -4.72 9.01 -14.18
C PRO A 9 -6.08 9.69 -14.46
N GLY A 10 -6.55 10.51 -13.51
CA GLY A 10 -7.88 11.16 -13.55
C GLY A 10 -8.78 10.94 -12.33
N GLU A 11 -8.45 10.05 -11.39
CA GLU A 11 -9.17 9.98 -10.10
C GLU A 11 -8.65 11.04 -9.11
N LEU A 12 -9.56 11.80 -8.50
CA LEU A 12 -9.26 12.77 -7.45
C LEU A 12 -8.76 12.03 -6.20
N TRP A 13 -7.47 12.14 -5.94
CA TRP A 13 -6.84 11.71 -4.71
C TRP A 13 -6.82 12.89 -3.71
N PRO A 14 -7.24 12.69 -2.44
CA PRO A 14 -7.75 11.46 -1.84
C PRO A 14 -9.22 11.14 -2.20
N SER A 15 -9.57 9.86 -2.22
CA SER A 15 -10.93 9.40 -2.54
C SER A 15 -11.92 9.58 -1.37
N ALA A 16 -13.22 9.58 -1.66
CA ALA A 16 -14.26 9.64 -0.63
C ALA A 16 -14.21 8.45 0.35
N ALA A 17 -13.74 7.28 -0.11
CA ALA A 17 -13.53 6.12 0.76
C ALA A 17 -12.37 6.37 1.74
N TYR A 18 -11.28 6.96 1.25
CA TYR A 18 -10.14 7.34 2.08
C TYR A 18 -10.54 8.36 3.16
N ALA A 19 -11.31 9.39 2.81
CA ALA A 19 -11.79 10.37 3.78
C ALA A 19 -12.61 9.73 4.91
N ARG A 20 -13.51 8.78 4.60
CA ARG A 20 -14.26 8.05 5.63
C ARG A 20 -13.39 7.19 6.54
N GLN A 21 -12.34 6.59 6.00
CA GLN A 21 -11.37 5.84 6.81
C GLN A 21 -10.57 6.78 7.73
N LEU A 22 -10.23 7.96 7.25
CA LEU A 22 -9.54 8.98 8.04
C LEU A 22 -10.39 9.43 9.23
N GLU A 23 -11.69 9.68 9.04
CA GLU A 23 -12.59 10.02 10.14
C GLU A 23 -12.68 8.91 11.19
N ARG A 24 -12.72 7.64 10.76
CA ARG A 24 -12.67 6.50 11.68
C ARG A 24 -11.35 6.42 12.45
N LEU A 25 -10.24 6.74 11.81
CA LEU A 25 -8.93 6.81 12.47
C LEU A 25 -8.88 7.94 13.48
N ARG A 26 -9.38 9.14 13.13
CA ARG A 26 -9.46 10.27 14.06
C ARG A 26 -10.34 9.96 15.27
N ALA A 27 -11.46 9.28 15.06
CA ALA A 27 -12.31 8.79 16.15
C ALA A 27 -11.66 7.68 17.01
N ALA A 28 -10.63 7.01 16.50
CA ALA A 28 -9.87 5.98 17.20
C ALA A 28 -8.67 6.53 17.99
N VAL A 29 -8.40 7.84 17.95
CA VAL A 29 -7.34 8.46 18.76
C VAL A 29 -7.60 8.20 20.25
N GLY A 30 -6.54 7.85 20.99
CA GLY A 30 -6.58 7.41 22.38
C GLY A 30 -6.88 5.91 22.56
N GLN A 31 -7.22 5.18 21.49
CA GLN A 31 -7.52 3.75 21.57
C GLN A 31 -6.32 2.89 21.20
N THR A 32 -6.29 1.66 21.72
CA THR A 32 -5.32 0.64 21.29
C THR A 32 -5.68 0.12 19.90
N VAL A 33 -4.75 0.30 18.96
CA VAL A 33 -4.82 -0.17 17.59
C VAL A 33 -3.80 -1.29 17.34
N TYR A 34 -4.08 -2.11 16.33
CA TYR A 34 -3.20 -3.14 15.84
C TYR A 34 -2.90 -2.91 14.36
N LEU A 35 -1.62 -2.98 14.01
CA LEU A 35 -1.14 -2.60 12.69
C LEU A 35 -0.70 -3.82 11.88
N VAL A 36 -0.98 -3.77 10.58
CA VAL A 36 -0.32 -4.59 9.56
C VAL A 36 0.44 -3.62 8.67
N GLU A 37 1.76 -3.70 8.72
CA GLU A 37 2.65 -2.75 8.08
C GLU A 37 3.26 -3.33 6.80
N LEU A 38 3.56 -2.45 5.85
CA LEU A 38 4.38 -2.73 4.68
C LEU A 38 5.82 -2.39 5.00
N ASP A 39 6.67 -3.40 4.96
CA ASP A 39 8.12 -3.22 5.01
C ASP A 39 8.65 -3.30 3.57
N ALA A 40 8.96 -2.14 3.00
CA ALA A 40 9.47 -2.04 1.64
C ALA A 40 10.96 -1.73 1.70
N SER A 41 11.79 -2.69 1.31
CA SER A 41 13.19 -2.48 0.98
C SER A 41 13.36 -2.30 -0.53
N ASP A 42 14.56 -1.90 -0.96
CA ASP A 42 14.89 -1.73 -2.37
C ASP A 42 14.68 -3.01 -3.20
N THR A 43 14.71 -4.17 -2.55
CA THR A 43 14.62 -5.48 -3.22
C THR A 43 13.40 -6.30 -2.82
N GLN A 44 12.72 -5.98 -1.73
CA GLN A 44 11.66 -6.82 -1.17
C GLN A 44 10.52 -5.98 -0.60
N LEU A 45 9.30 -6.39 -0.90
CA LEU A 45 8.11 -5.94 -0.20
C LEU A 45 7.64 -7.05 0.74
N ALA A 46 7.71 -6.81 2.04
CA ALA A 46 7.27 -7.72 3.08
C ALA A 46 6.09 -7.12 3.84
N VAL A 47 5.27 -8.01 4.42
CA VAL A 47 4.18 -7.62 5.32
C VAL A 47 4.60 -7.98 6.73
N ARG A 48 4.54 -7.01 7.63
CA ARG A 48 4.88 -7.20 9.04
C ARG A 48 3.63 -7.05 9.90
N GLN A 49 3.34 -8.08 10.67
CA GLN A 49 2.30 -8.07 11.69
C GLN A 49 2.84 -8.68 12.98
N THR A 50 2.98 -7.87 14.02
CA THR A 50 3.61 -8.29 15.29
C THR A 50 2.60 -8.77 16.32
N GLY A 51 1.31 -8.45 16.14
CA GLY A 51 0.27 -8.74 17.14
C GLY A 51 0.26 -7.78 18.34
N ARG A 52 1.25 -6.88 18.44
CA ARG A 52 1.37 -5.93 19.55
C ARG A 52 0.39 -4.76 19.36
N GLY A 53 -0.41 -4.50 20.38
CA GLY A 53 -1.26 -3.31 20.43
C GLY A 53 -0.43 -2.06 20.74
N GLN A 54 -0.80 -0.95 20.12
CA GLN A 54 -0.19 0.36 20.33
C GLN A 54 -1.30 1.40 20.48
N VAL A 55 -1.15 2.38 21.36
CA VAL A 55 -2.13 3.46 21.47
C VAL A 55 -1.94 4.43 20.30
N LEU A 56 -3.02 4.69 19.56
CA LEU A 56 -3.04 5.72 18.52
C LEU A 56 -3.09 7.10 19.18
N LEU A 57 -2.01 7.86 19.09
CA LEU A 57 -1.91 9.18 19.70
C LEU A 57 -2.48 10.29 18.82
N ASP A 58 -2.28 10.20 17.51
CA ASP A 58 -2.75 11.23 16.58
C ASP A 58 -2.78 10.75 15.12
N VAL A 59 -3.47 11.52 14.27
CA VAL A 59 -3.50 11.40 12.82
C VAL A 59 -3.17 12.76 12.20
N LEU A 60 -1.98 12.85 11.63
CA LEU A 60 -1.38 14.10 11.17
C LEU A 60 -1.34 14.18 9.65
N ASP A 61 -1.40 15.40 9.11
CA ASP A 61 -1.19 15.63 7.69
C ASP A 61 0.30 15.48 7.35
N PHE A 62 0.58 14.86 6.20
CA PHE A 62 1.92 14.77 5.66
C PHE A 62 2.16 15.90 4.66
N PRO A 63 3.21 16.71 4.84
CA PRO A 63 3.41 17.90 4.03
C PRO A 63 3.78 17.62 2.56
N ARG A 64 4.25 16.41 2.23
CA ARG A 64 4.78 16.08 0.90
C ARG A 64 4.34 14.70 0.42
N PRO A 65 3.03 14.48 0.23
CA PRO A 65 2.58 13.20 -0.25
C PRO A 65 3.09 12.90 -1.66
N ASP A 66 3.32 11.63 -1.91
CA ASP A 66 3.78 11.11 -3.19
C ASP A 66 3.19 9.70 -3.39
N PRO A 67 2.05 9.60 -4.10
CA PRO A 67 1.41 8.32 -4.37
C PRO A 67 2.30 7.32 -5.12
N VAL A 68 3.22 7.78 -5.97
CA VAL A 68 4.13 6.91 -6.74
C VAL A 68 5.12 6.22 -5.79
N ARG A 69 5.49 6.91 -4.71
CA ARG A 69 6.36 6.39 -3.65
C ARG A 69 5.61 5.73 -2.49
N GLY A 70 4.29 5.57 -2.60
CA GLY A 70 3.47 5.04 -1.50
C GLY A 70 3.42 5.96 -0.28
N LEU A 71 3.54 7.27 -0.47
CA LEU A 71 3.42 8.28 0.57
C LEU A 71 2.02 8.91 0.51
N ALA A 72 1.16 8.47 1.42
CA ALA A 72 -0.17 9.02 1.64
C ALA A 72 -0.11 10.43 2.25
N PRO A 73 -1.20 11.22 2.22
CA PRO A 73 -1.25 12.56 2.79
C PRO A 73 -1.35 12.57 4.32
N HIS A 74 -1.32 11.42 5.00
CA HIS A 74 -1.43 11.39 6.46
C HIS A 74 -0.51 10.34 7.10
N PHE A 75 -0.13 10.61 8.35
CA PHE A 75 0.61 9.73 9.24
C PHE A 75 -0.22 9.42 10.49
N VAL A 76 0.01 8.25 11.07
CA VAL A 76 -0.43 7.92 12.43
C VAL A 76 0.74 8.06 13.39
N LEU A 77 0.48 8.60 14.58
CA LEU A 77 1.43 8.67 15.68
C LEU A 77 1.07 7.63 16.75
N LEU A 78 2.06 6.90 17.25
CA LEU A 78 1.88 5.78 18.16
C LEU A 78 2.63 6.04 19.49
N ASP A 79 2.16 5.41 20.55
CA ASP A 79 2.69 5.56 21.92
C ASP A 79 4.13 5.06 22.14
N ASP A 80 4.65 4.26 21.20
CA ASP A 80 6.05 3.85 21.18
C ASP A 80 6.98 4.88 20.52
N GLY A 81 6.46 6.07 20.21
CA GLY A 81 7.19 7.18 19.60
C GLY A 81 7.29 7.11 18.07
N ARG A 82 6.67 6.10 17.44
CA ARG A 82 6.70 5.96 15.97
C ARG A 82 5.64 6.82 15.30
N GLY A 83 6.05 7.47 14.20
CA GLY A 83 5.14 8.03 13.20
C GLY A 83 5.19 7.19 11.92
N ILE A 84 4.06 6.68 11.45
CA ILE A 84 4.00 5.82 10.26
C ILE A 84 3.06 6.41 9.21
N ASN A 85 3.53 6.53 7.97
CA ASN A 85 2.70 7.00 6.87
C ASN A 85 1.59 5.98 6.58
N LEU A 86 0.36 6.45 6.34
CA LEU A 86 -0.75 5.54 6.03
C LEU A 86 -0.49 4.70 4.76
N GLY A 87 0.27 5.20 3.79
CA GLY A 87 0.68 4.43 2.61
C GLY A 87 1.69 3.30 2.88
N ARG A 88 2.18 3.19 4.13
CA ARG A 88 3.01 2.07 4.61
C ARG A 88 2.24 1.12 5.52
N ILE A 89 0.92 1.27 5.60
CA ILE A 89 0.06 0.45 6.43
C ILE A 89 -0.97 -0.23 5.52
N LEU A 90 -1.16 -1.53 5.68
CA LEU A 90 -2.22 -2.26 4.98
C LEU A 90 -3.53 -2.20 5.74
N ARG A 91 -3.45 -2.31 7.06
CA ARG A 91 -4.63 -2.44 7.92
C ARG A 91 -4.34 -1.87 9.30
N ILE A 92 -5.33 -1.16 9.84
CA ILE A 92 -5.40 -0.80 11.24
C ILE A 92 -6.72 -1.33 11.79
N SER A 93 -6.65 -2.09 12.89
CA SER A 93 -7.82 -2.66 13.54
C SER A 93 -7.88 -2.35 15.03
N LEU A 94 -9.10 -2.35 15.58
CA LEU A 94 -9.39 -2.19 17.01
C LEU A 94 -9.63 -3.54 17.68
N GLY A 95 -9.25 -3.65 18.95
CA GLY A 95 -9.58 -4.78 19.84
C GLY A 95 -8.85 -6.09 19.54
N ARG A 96 -8.56 -6.41 18.28
CA ARG A 96 -7.82 -7.62 17.88
C ARG A 96 -6.82 -7.38 16.76
N ALA A 97 -5.66 -8.03 16.89
CA ALA A 97 -4.62 -8.01 15.87
C ALA A 97 -4.95 -8.93 14.69
N PHE A 98 -5.30 -10.18 14.98
CA PHE A 98 -5.48 -11.22 13.98
C PHE A 98 -6.97 -11.43 13.68
N ASP A 99 -7.28 -11.54 12.39
CA ASP A 99 -8.63 -11.79 11.86
C ASP A 99 -9.73 -10.78 12.34
N PRO A 100 -9.48 -9.46 12.36
CA PRO A 100 -10.47 -8.48 12.82
C PRO A 100 -11.79 -8.54 12.02
N SER A 101 -12.91 -8.33 12.72
CA SER A 101 -14.20 -8.19 12.05
C SER A 101 -14.26 -6.88 11.25
N PRO A 102 -15.14 -6.77 10.24
CA PRO A 102 -15.25 -5.53 9.45
C PRO A 102 -15.53 -4.28 10.30
N ALA A 103 -16.27 -4.41 11.39
CA ALA A 103 -16.57 -3.30 12.31
C ALA A 103 -15.33 -2.82 13.09
N GLN A 104 -14.31 -3.66 13.23
CA GLN A 104 -13.06 -3.34 13.90
C GLN A 104 -12.04 -2.69 12.97
N LEU A 105 -12.27 -2.68 11.66
CA LEU A 105 -11.38 -2.09 10.68
C LEU A 105 -11.58 -0.57 10.61
N VAL A 106 -10.62 0.18 11.13
CA VAL A 106 -10.63 1.64 11.02
C VAL A 106 -9.96 2.12 9.73
N TYR A 107 -8.94 1.40 9.27
CA TYR A 107 -8.22 1.66 8.03
C TYR A 107 -7.88 0.37 7.28
N LEU A 108 -8.02 0.41 5.95
CA LEU A 108 -7.71 -0.69 5.04
C LEU A 108 -7.27 -0.13 3.67
N ASP A 109 -6.04 -0.44 3.29
CA ASP A 109 -5.56 -0.29 1.92
C ASP A 109 -5.99 -1.51 1.10
N GLU A 110 -7.27 -1.54 0.70
CA GLU A 110 -7.82 -2.62 -0.12
C GLU A 110 -7.05 -2.85 -1.43
N PRO A 111 -6.63 -1.82 -2.18
CA PRO A 111 -5.82 -2.02 -3.38
C PRO A 111 -4.52 -2.77 -3.11
N MET A 112 -3.76 -2.35 -2.11
CA MET A 112 -2.48 -2.98 -1.79
C MET A 112 -2.68 -4.38 -1.20
N GLN A 113 -3.69 -4.56 -0.34
CA GLN A 113 -4.03 -5.87 0.20
C GLN A 113 -4.42 -6.84 -0.91
N ARG A 114 -5.22 -6.43 -1.90
CA ARG A 114 -5.56 -7.27 -3.07
C ARG A 114 -4.33 -7.59 -3.91
N ARG A 115 -3.40 -6.65 -4.12
CA ARG A 115 -2.15 -6.92 -4.85
C ARG A 115 -1.26 -7.93 -4.15
N LEU A 116 -1.25 -7.93 -2.81
CA LEU A 116 -0.48 -8.88 -2.02
C LEU A 116 -1.16 -10.26 -1.91
N LEU A 117 -2.49 -10.29 -1.81
CA LEU A 117 -3.28 -11.53 -1.71
C LEU A 117 -3.51 -12.23 -3.05
N LEU A 118 -3.68 -11.48 -4.15
CA LEU A 118 -3.75 -11.99 -5.52
C LEU A 118 -2.37 -12.10 -6.17
N GLY A 119 -1.31 -11.86 -5.38
CA GLY A 119 0.07 -12.13 -5.74
C GLY A 119 0.38 -13.62 -5.76
N GLU A 120 -0.42 -14.44 -6.46
CA GLU A 120 0.10 -15.71 -6.94
C GLU A 120 1.28 -15.39 -7.89
N ARG A 121 2.50 -15.74 -7.45
CA ARG A 121 3.57 -16.24 -8.32
C ARG A 121 3.70 -15.57 -9.70
N LYS A 122 4.19 -14.33 -9.76
CA LYS A 122 4.95 -13.87 -10.94
C LYS A 122 6.31 -13.30 -10.55
N LEU A 123 7.07 -14.08 -9.78
CA LEU A 123 8.54 -14.11 -9.92
C LEU A 123 8.91 -14.78 -11.26
N SER A 124 8.34 -14.32 -12.37
CA SER A 124 8.81 -14.77 -13.67
C SER A 124 10.23 -14.23 -13.87
N LYS A 125 11.09 -14.99 -14.56
CA LYS A 125 12.44 -14.52 -14.91
C LYS A 125 12.39 -13.15 -15.59
N ALA A 126 11.34 -12.90 -16.40
CA ALA A 126 11.11 -11.63 -17.06
C ALA A 126 10.84 -10.48 -16.07
N PHE A 127 9.98 -10.67 -15.06
CA PHE A 127 9.69 -9.66 -14.06
C PHE A 127 10.90 -9.33 -13.17
N ILE A 128 11.63 -10.37 -12.73
CA ILE A 128 12.87 -10.17 -11.96
C ILE A 128 13.89 -9.42 -12.81
N ALA A 129 14.10 -9.83 -14.06
CA ALA A 129 15.06 -9.17 -14.94
C ALA A 129 14.68 -7.70 -15.22
N ASP A 130 13.39 -7.40 -15.38
CA ASP A 130 12.90 -6.03 -15.59
C ASP A 130 13.11 -5.15 -14.35
N ARG A 131 12.74 -5.65 -13.17
CA ARG A 131 12.94 -4.92 -11.91
C ARG A 131 14.41 -4.76 -11.53
N SER A 132 15.24 -5.79 -11.71
CA SER A 132 16.69 -5.71 -11.49
C SER A 132 17.34 -4.69 -12.42
N ARG A 133 16.91 -4.61 -13.69
CA ARG A 133 17.41 -3.60 -14.64
C ARG A 133 17.02 -2.18 -14.22
N GLN A 134 15.80 -1.96 -13.76
CA GLN A 134 15.35 -0.65 -13.28
C GLN A 134 16.13 -0.21 -12.03
N LEU A 135 16.29 -1.09 -11.05
CA LEU A 135 17.04 -0.79 -9.81
C LEU A 135 18.53 -0.54 -10.08
N LEU A 136 19.17 -1.38 -10.92
CA LEU A 136 20.55 -1.16 -11.35
C LEU A 136 20.70 0.13 -12.17
N GLY A 137 19.71 0.47 -12.99
CA GLY A 137 19.66 1.74 -13.71
C GLY A 137 19.73 2.93 -12.77
N HIS A 138 18.89 2.95 -11.73
CA HIS A 138 18.89 4.02 -10.73
C HIS A 138 20.20 4.11 -9.94
N LEU A 139 20.78 2.97 -9.53
CA LEU A 139 22.07 2.95 -8.83
C LEU A 139 23.23 3.43 -9.71
N LEU A 140 23.13 3.24 -11.02
CA LEU A 140 24.14 3.65 -12.00
C LEU A 140 23.86 5.03 -12.63
N GLY A 141 22.83 5.76 -12.18
CA GLY A 141 22.45 7.06 -12.71
C GLY A 141 21.92 7.03 -14.15
N ARG A 142 21.41 5.87 -14.60
CA ARG A 142 20.82 5.64 -15.92
C ARG A 142 19.32 5.43 -15.80
N ASP A 143 18.55 6.51 -15.83
CA ASP A 143 17.09 6.43 -15.94
C ASP A 143 16.72 6.09 -17.41
N ALA A 144 16.55 4.80 -17.71
CA ALA A 144 16.12 4.35 -19.04
C ALA A 144 14.57 4.31 -19.15
N PRO A 145 13.99 4.55 -20.35
CA PRO A 145 12.61 5.02 -20.50
C PRO A 145 11.54 3.92 -20.39
N ARG A 146 10.29 4.37 -20.17
CA ARG A 146 9.07 3.55 -20.18
C ARG A 146 8.87 2.81 -21.51
N SER A 147 8.47 1.55 -21.44
CA SER A 147 7.38 1.03 -22.26
C SER A 147 6.54 0.03 -21.48
N LEU A 148 5.26 0.37 -21.34
CA LEU A 148 4.17 -0.53 -20.98
C LEU A 148 3.66 -1.10 -22.31
N GLU A 149 3.86 -2.39 -22.56
CA GLU A 149 2.99 -3.14 -23.48
C GLU A 149 2.19 -4.15 -22.66
N ALA A 150 0.87 -4.06 -22.79
CA ALA A 150 -0.10 -4.92 -22.15
C ALA A 150 -0.03 -6.35 -22.73
N PRO A 151 -0.36 -7.40 -21.97
CA PRO A 151 -0.41 -8.75 -22.53
C PRO A 151 -1.76 -9.00 -23.22
N GLY A 152 -1.70 -9.35 -24.52
CA GLY A 152 -2.64 -10.28 -25.15
C GLY A 152 -3.50 -9.76 -26.32
N GLU A 153 -2.89 -9.44 -27.46
CA GLU A 153 -3.49 -9.82 -28.76
C GLU A 153 -2.80 -11.10 -29.22
N GLU A 154 -3.53 -12.23 -29.20
CA GLU A 154 -3.11 -13.44 -29.88
C GLU A 154 -3.38 -13.25 -31.39
N PRO A 155 -2.38 -13.37 -32.27
CA PRO A 155 -2.61 -13.34 -33.71
C PRO A 155 -3.26 -14.65 -34.17
N GLY A 156 -4.24 -14.52 -35.05
CA GLY A 156 -5.02 -15.62 -35.61
C GLY A 156 -4.17 -16.71 -36.27
N GLU A 157 -4.61 -17.94 -36.07
CA GLU A 157 -4.17 -19.11 -36.82
C GLU A 157 -5.09 -19.25 -38.04
N ALA A 158 -4.51 -19.01 -39.22
CA ALA A 158 -5.08 -19.36 -40.50
C ALA A 158 -4.34 -20.59 -41.00
N ASP A 159 -5.05 -21.73 -41.07
CA ASP A 159 -5.13 -22.60 -42.26
C ASP A 159 -6.30 -23.59 -42.09
#